data_AF-A0A7X9KKN8-F1
#
_entry.id   AF-A0A7X9KKN8-F1
#
_cell.length_a   1.000
_cell.length_b   1.000
_cell.length_c   1.000
_cell.angle_alpha   90.00
_cell.angle_beta   90.00
_cell.angle_gamma   90.00
#
_symmetry.space_group_name_H-M   'P 1'
#
loop_
_entity.id
_entity.type
_entity.pdbx_description
1 polymer ?
#
loop_
_entity_poly.entity_id
_entity_poly.type
_entity_poly.pdbx_seq_one_letter_code
_entity_poly.pdbx_strand_id
1 'polypeptide(L)'
;MPTRQEGRVSVEEHVVFGTGGGRDLHCDVFLPPEPGSDRTAILLVHGGGWLQGDRSQLRGYGILLARYGFVCVASEYRLSGEAVWPAQINDVKAALRWLRANADHYGVDPTKITVSGNSAGAHLALMLAGLADGELEGDGGHADASTDVAAVVAIYPPTQLRVGSHDDAIGLLLGGAVGREAEDAASPLSYVHAGYPPTMLVHGNADTVVPVEASFAMYRALVGAGAAVELHVFDGVPHAFDAAPDLGRQVADLIALFIDRKVRNPG
;
A
#
# COMPACT_ATOMS: atom_id res chain seq x y z
N MET A 1 15.83 16.08 3.17
CA MET A 1 14.58 15.49 3.71
C MET A 1 13.55 16.58 3.87
N PRO A 2 12.27 16.30 3.62
CA PRO A 2 11.21 17.25 3.94
C PRO A 2 11.23 17.60 5.43
N THR A 3 10.90 18.85 5.77
CA THR A 3 10.88 19.32 7.16
C THR A 3 9.71 18.69 7.91
N ARG A 4 9.96 18.22 9.13
CA ARG A 4 8.90 17.74 10.02
C ARG A 4 8.19 18.91 10.69
N GLN A 5 6.86 18.86 10.72
CA GLN A 5 6.02 19.78 11.45
C GLN A 5 6.02 19.48 12.95
N GLU A 6 6.06 20.55 13.74
CA GLU A 6 5.87 20.48 15.18
C GLU A 6 4.38 20.37 15.53
N GLY A 7 4.05 19.92 16.74
CA GLY A 7 2.66 19.78 17.19
C GLY A 7 2.10 18.35 17.11
N ARG A 8 0.77 18.23 17.28
CA ARG A 8 0.05 16.95 17.38
C ARG A 8 -0.65 16.61 16.07
N VAL A 9 -0.49 15.37 15.62
CA VAL A 9 -1.27 14.79 14.51
C VAL A 9 -2.70 14.57 15.01
N SER A 10 -3.68 15.08 14.27
CA SER A 10 -5.10 14.75 14.50
C SER A 10 -5.42 13.40 13.87
N VAL A 11 -6.28 12.62 14.52
CA VAL A 11 -6.70 11.31 14.02
C VAL A 11 -8.22 11.24 14.04
N GLU A 12 -8.81 10.99 12.88
CA GLU A 12 -10.21 10.60 12.72
C GLU A 12 -10.26 9.08 12.63
N GLU A 13 -10.87 8.42 13.61
CA GLU A 13 -10.89 6.96 13.69
C GLU A 13 -12.23 6.40 13.22
N HIS A 14 -12.22 5.20 12.65
CA HIS A 14 -13.43 4.47 12.23
C HIS A 14 -14.29 5.22 11.20
N VAL A 15 -13.65 5.91 10.24
CA VAL A 15 -14.35 6.55 9.13
C VAL A 15 -14.77 5.50 8.12
N VAL A 16 -16.07 5.39 7.84
CA VAL A 16 -16.59 4.47 6.82
C VAL A 16 -16.21 5.00 5.44
N PHE A 17 -15.47 4.19 4.67
CA PHE A 17 -15.06 4.54 3.31
C PHE A 17 -15.88 3.83 2.23
N GLY A 18 -16.57 2.75 2.59
CA GLY A 18 -17.30 1.93 1.63
C GLY A 18 -17.92 0.71 2.30
N THR A 19 -18.42 -0.22 1.47
CA THR A 19 -18.97 -1.49 1.93
C THR A 19 -18.32 -2.66 1.17
N GLY A 20 -18.25 -3.82 1.81
CA GLY A 20 -17.72 -5.04 1.21
C GLY A 20 -18.21 -6.26 1.97
N GLY A 21 -18.64 -7.31 1.26
CA GLY A 21 -19.11 -8.54 1.89
C GLY A 21 -20.32 -8.36 2.83
N GLY A 22 -21.12 -7.32 2.62
CA GLY A 22 -22.30 -7.01 3.44
C GLY A 22 -22.01 -6.26 4.74
N ARG A 23 -20.79 -5.74 4.95
CA ARG A 23 -20.43 -4.88 6.08
C ARG A 23 -19.79 -3.57 5.64
N ASP A 24 -19.79 -2.59 6.54
CA ASP A 24 -19.03 -1.36 6.37
C ASP A 24 -17.52 -1.63 6.42
N LEU A 25 -16.78 -0.91 5.59
CA LEU A 25 -15.33 -0.88 5.58
C LEU A 25 -14.83 0.46 6.13
N HIS A 26 -13.86 0.42 7.04
CA HIS A 26 -13.38 1.57 7.81
C HIS A 26 -11.92 1.94 7.54
N CYS A 27 -11.61 3.22 7.70
CA CYS A 27 -10.26 3.74 7.71
C CYS A 27 -10.04 4.67 8.90
N ASP A 28 -8.77 4.92 9.22
CA ASP A 28 -8.38 6.00 10.13
C ASP A 28 -7.60 7.05 9.32
N VAL A 29 -7.95 8.33 9.49
CA VAL A 29 -7.33 9.46 8.77
C VAL A 29 -6.42 10.24 9.72
N PHE A 30 -5.16 10.41 9.34
CA PHE A 30 -4.14 11.13 10.08
C PHE A 30 -3.85 12.45 9.38
N LEU A 31 -4.15 13.54 10.07
CA LEU A 31 -4.00 14.90 9.54
C LEU A 31 -2.71 15.56 10.05
N PRO A 32 -1.97 16.25 9.16
CA PRO A 32 -0.80 17.02 9.56
C PRO A 32 -1.09 18.03 10.67
N PRO A 33 -0.13 18.31 11.56
CA PRO A 33 -0.29 19.32 12.61
C PRO A 33 -0.64 20.73 12.08
N GLU A 34 -0.09 21.12 10.94
CA GLU A 34 -0.31 22.44 10.36
C GLU A 34 -1.41 22.42 9.29
N PRO A 35 -2.30 23.44 9.26
CA PRO A 35 -3.30 23.59 8.21
C PRO A 35 -2.64 23.85 6.84
N GLY A 36 -3.34 23.54 5.76
CA GLY A 36 -2.82 23.65 4.40
C GLY A 36 -3.75 23.03 3.35
N SER A 37 -3.43 23.29 2.09
CA SER A 37 -4.08 22.73 0.89
C SER A 37 -3.03 22.10 -0.03
N ASP A 38 -3.46 21.55 -1.17
CA ASP A 38 -2.60 20.90 -2.18
C ASP A 38 -1.67 19.82 -1.61
N ARG A 39 -2.13 19.16 -0.54
CA ARG A 39 -1.35 18.16 0.17
C ARG A 39 -1.23 16.88 -0.67
N THR A 40 -0.12 16.19 -0.47
CA THR A 40 0.05 14.81 -0.91
C THR A 40 -0.57 13.87 0.13
N ALA A 41 -1.29 12.86 -0.34
CA ALA A 41 -1.87 11.83 0.53
C ALA A 41 -1.17 10.47 0.38
N ILE A 42 -1.26 9.65 1.43
CA ILE A 42 -0.73 8.29 1.45
C ILE A 42 -1.83 7.34 1.94
N LEU A 43 -2.29 6.45 1.05
CA LEU A 43 -3.11 5.31 1.44
C LEU A 43 -2.20 4.22 2.01
N LEU A 44 -2.38 3.87 3.27
CA LEU A 44 -1.61 2.87 4.00
C LEU A 44 -2.41 1.56 4.07
N VAL A 45 -1.79 0.46 3.63
CA VAL A 45 -2.40 -0.88 3.56
C VAL A 45 -1.61 -1.85 4.45
N HIS A 46 -2.30 -2.49 5.40
CA HIS A 46 -1.65 -3.31 6.42
C HIS A 46 -1.23 -4.69 5.89
N GLY A 47 -0.27 -5.31 6.55
CA GLY A 47 0.16 -6.68 6.32
C GLY A 47 -0.72 -7.71 7.02
N GLY A 48 -0.15 -8.87 7.36
CA GLY A 48 -0.85 -9.96 8.05
C GLY A 48 -1.29 -11.11 7.15
N GLY A 49 -0.58 -11.32 6.03
CA GLY A 49 -0.78 -12.49 5.16
C GLY A 49 -2.19 -12.62 4.60
N TRP A 50 -2.88 -11.48 4.42
CA TRP A 50 -4.31 -11.39 4.05
C TRP A 50 -5.28 -12.06 5.04
N LEU A 51 -4.79 -12.77 6.05
CA LEU A 51 -5.55 -13.60 6.99
C LEU A 51 -5.96 -12.84 8.26
N GLN A 52 -5.17 -11.86 8.64
CA GLN A 52 -5.31 -11.13 9.89
C GLN A 52 -4.83 -9.69 9.75
N GLY A 53 -5.11 -8.91 10.79
CA GLY A 53 -4.66 -7.55 10.93
C GLY A 53 -5.75 -6.53 10.66
N ASP A 54 -5.43 -5.28 10.94
CA ASP A 54 -6.32 -4.15 10.79
C ASP A 54 -5.52 -2.84 10.68
N ARG A 55 -6.23 -1.76 10.35
CA ARG A 55 -5.69 -0.41 10.18
C ARG A 55 -4.91 0.14 11.38
N SER A 56 -5.16 -0.33 12.61
CA SER A 56 -4.46 0.16 13.82
C SER A 56 -2.97 -0.18 13.81
N GLN A 57 -2.56 -1.24 13.09
CA GLN A 57 -1.15 -1.60 12.90
C GLN A 57 -0.35 -0.48 12.22
N LEU A 58 -1.01 0.34 11.41
CA LEU A 58 -0.39 1.40 10.64
C LEU A 58 -0.35 2.74 11.38
N ARG A 59 -0.86 2.82 12.61
CA ARG A 59 -0.93 4.06 13.40
C ARG A 59 0.44 4.73 13.55
N GLY A 60 1.50 3.95 13.73
CA GLY A 60 2.87 4.45 13.80
C GLY A 60 3.28 5.20 12.53
N TYR A 61 3.08 4.58 11.36
CA TYR A 61 3.33 5.21 10.06
C TYR A 61 2.43 6.42 9.84
N GLY A 62 1.13 6.31 10.13
CA GLY A 62 0.18 7.43 10.01
C GLY A 62 0.64 8.68 10.78
N ILE A 63 1.10 8.50 12.02
CA ILE A 63 1.62 9.61 12.84
C ILE A 63 2.96 10.14 12.30
N LEU A 64 3.90 9.25 11.96
CA LEU A 64 5.23 9.66 11.50
C LEU A 64 5.17 10.41 10.16
N LEU A 65 4.38 9.91 9.22
CA LEU A 65 4.23 10.48 7.88
C LEU A 65 3.35 11.73 7.89
N ALA A 66 2.31 11.80 8.74
CA ALA A 66 1.53 13.04 8.87
C ALA A 66 2.36 14.22 9.38
N ARG A 67 3.38 13.97 10.21
CA ARG A 67 4.35 15.00 10.60
C ARG A 67 5.20 15.53 9.45
N TYR A 68 5.26 14.85 8.32
CA TYR A 68 5.90 15.37 7.09
C TYR A 68 4.95 16.18 6.21
N GLY A 69 3.74 16.50 6.69
CA GLY A 69 2.76 17.28 5.95
C GLY A 69 1.83 16.45 5.06
N PHE A 70 1.89 15.11 5.15
CA PHE A 70 1.05 14.21 4.37
C PHE A 70 -0.28 13.91 5.05
N VAL A 71 -1.38 13.83 4.29
CA VAL A 71 -2.60 13.20 4.81
C VAL A 71 -2.43 11.70 4.68
N CYS A 72 -2.48 10.95 5.79
CA CYS A 72 -2.36 9.50 5.72
C CYS A 72 -3.71 8.84 6.00
N VAL A 73 -4.07 7.83 5.23
CA VAL A 73 -5.31 7.07 5.42
C VAL A 73 -4.94 5.60 5.61
N ALA A 74 -5.13 5.07 6.81
CA ALA A 74 -4.94 3.64 7.07
C ALA A 74 -6.26 2.91 6.82
N SER A 75 -6.33 2.10 5.77
CA SER A 75 -7.55 1.39 5.38
C SER A 75 -7.55 -0.06 5.84
N GLU A 76 -8.73 -0.58 6.16
CA GLU A 76 -8.95 -2.03 6.24
C GLU A 76 -9.30 -2.63 4.87
N TYR A 77 -9.23 -3.94 4.78
CA TYR A 77 -9.75 -4.76 3.68
C TYR A 77 -10.29 -6.08 4.25
N ARG A 78 -11.20 -6.75 3.54
CA ARG A 78 -11.71 -8.07 3.96
C ARG A 78 -10.59 -9.10 4.00
N LEU A 79 -10.47 -9.81 5.11
CA LEU A 79 -9.48 -10.87 5.27
C LEU A 79 -9.87 -12.12 4.47
N SER A 80 -8.92 -13.00 4.15
CA SER A 80 -9.16 -14.21 3.33
C SER A 80 -10.11 -15.22 3.99
N GLY A 81 -10.28 -15.15 5.31
CA GLY A 81 -11.33 -15.87 6.04
C GLY A 81 -12.75 -15.29 5.88
N GLU A 82 -12.87 -14.03 5.43
CA GLU A 82 -14.15 -13.38 5.11
C GLU A 82 -14.50 -13.52 3.63
N ALA A 83 -13.53 -13.31 2.73
CA ALA A 83 -13.71 -13.39 1.29
C ALA A 83 -12.39 -13.73 0.58
N VAL A 84 -12.47 -14.51 -0.49
CA VAL A 84 -11.30 -14.87 -1.32
C VAL A 84 -10.96 -13.76 -2.32
N TRP A 85 -9.79 -13.84 -2.95
CA TRP A 85 -9.37 -12.95 -4.04
C TRP A 85 -10.45 -12.89 -5.14
N PRO A 86 -10.76 -11.70 -5.70
CA PRO A 86 -10.07 -10.42 -5.57
C PRO A 86 -10.65 -9.47 -4.51
N ALA A 87 -11.38 -9.94 -3.49
CA ALA A 87 -12.05 -9.08 -2.52
C ALA A 87 -11.11 -8.06 -1.85
N GLN A 88 -9.89 -8.48 -1.51
CA GLN A 88 -8.88 -7.64 -0.85
C GLN A 88 -8.50 -6.44 -1.72
N ILE A 89 -8.19 -6.66 -3.00
CA ILE A 89 -7.81 -5.58 -3.90
C ILE A 89 -9.01 -4.68 -4.23
N ASN A 90 -10.22 -5.24 -4.34
CA ASN A 90 -11.44 -4.45 -4.50
C ASN A 90 -11.62 -3.44 -3.35
N ASP A 91 -11.38 -3.88 -2.12
CA ASP A 91 -11.54 -3.04 -0.93
C ASP A 91 -10.48 -1.94 -0.85
N VAL A 92 -9.21 -2.25 -1.19
CA VAL A 92 -8.14 -1.23 -1.27
C VAL A 92 -8.42 -0.20 -2.36
N LYS A 93 -8.94 -0.64 -3.52
CA LYS A 93 -9.36 0.27 -4.59
C LYS A 93 -10.55 1.13 -4.16
N ALA A 94 -11.52 0.58 -3.43
CA ALA A 94 -12.61 1.36 -2.85
C ALA A 94 -12.10 2.43 -1.87
N ALA A 95 -11.12 2.10 -1.02
CA ALA A 95 -10.50 3.08 -0.12
C ALA A 95 -9.78 4.22 -0.89
N LEU A 96 -9.09 3.90 -1.98
CA LEU A 96 -8.47 4.91 -2.84
C LEU A 96 -9.50 5.83 -3.51
N ARG A 97 -10.58 5.25 -4.06
CA ARG A 97 -11.67 6.03 -4.67
C ARG A 97 -12.36 6.93 -3.66
N TRP A 98 -12.59 6.44 -2.44
CA TRP A 98 -13.11 7.25 -1.34
C TRP A 98 -12.17 8.40 -0.99
N LEU A 99 -10.86 8.15 -0.83
CA LEU A 99 -9.88 9.19 -0.53
C LEU A 99 -9.86 10.25 -1.64
N ARG A 100 -9.89 9.84 -2.91
CA ARG A 100 -9.94 10.76 -4.05
C ARG A 100 -11.24 11.57 -4.07
N ALA A 101 -12.38 10.96 -3.78
CA ALA A 101 -13.68 11.63 -3.72
C ALA A 101 -13.78 12.63 -2.54
N ASN A 102 -13.00 12.42 -1.49
CA ASN A 102 -12.93 13.29 -0.31
C ASN A 102 -11.68 14.19 -0.29
N ALA A 103 -10.96 14.30 -1.40
CA ALA A 103 -9.68 15.01 -1.47
C ALA A 103 -9.83 16.49 -1.05
N ASP A 104 -10.86 17.17 -1.55
CA ASP A 104 -11.16 18.57 -1.22
C ASP A 104 -11.38 18.77 0.29
N HIS A 105 -12.08 17.82 0.95
CA HIS A 105 -12.35 17.88 2.38
C HIS A 105 -11.07 17.84 3.22
N TYR A 106 -10.10 17.03 2.79
CA TYR A 106 -8.81 16.88 3.48
C TYR A 106 -7.72 17.83 2.96
N GLY A 107 -8.04 18.70 2.00
CA GLY A 107 -7.08 19.60 1.36
C GLY A 107 -5.99 18.85 0.58
N VAL A 108 -6.34 17.68 0.04
CA VAL A 108 -5.46 16.82 -0.76
C VAL A 108 -5.62 17.16 -2.24
N ASP A 109 -4.50 17.20 -2.95
CA ASP A 109 -4.52 17.21 -4.41
C ASP A 109 -4.80 15.77 -4.90
N PRO A 110 -5.94 15.50 -5.59
CA PRO A 110 -6.31 14.14 -5.98
C PRO A 110 -5.34 13.51 -6.99
N THR A 111 -4.44 14.29 -7.59
CA THR A 111 -3.37 13.79 -8.47
C THR A 111 -2.10 13.38 -7.69
N LYS A 112 -2.02 13.69 -6.39
CA LYS A 112 -0.87 13.43 -5.51
C LYS A 112 -1.19 12.40 -4.44
N ILE A 113 -1.74 11.26 -4.83
CA ILE A 113 -2.03 10.15 -3.91
C ILE A 113 -1.02 9.02 -4.14
N THR A 114 -0.29 8.67 -3.09
CA THR A 114 0.63 7.52 -3.04
C THR A 114 -0.06 6.36 -2.32
N VAL A 115 0.21 5.11 -2.72
CA VAL A 115 -0.16 3.93 -1.92
C VAL A 115 1.09 3.33 -1.28
N SER A 116 0.99 2.93 -0.03
CA SER A 116 2.06 2.28 0.71
C SER A 116 1.52 1.09 1.47
N GLY A 117 2.27 -0.01 1.50
CA GLY A 117 1.89 -1.15 2.33
C GLY A 117 3.08 -1.98 2.77
N ASN A 118 2.83 -2.90 3.71
CA ASN A 118 3.82 -3.83 4.22
C ASN A 118 3.35 -5.30 4.07
N SER A 119 4.25 -6.21 3.67
CA SER A 119 3.96 -7.64 3.44
C SER A 119 2.74 -7.83 2.51
N ALA A 120 1.68 -8.50 2.95
CA ALA A 120 0.41 -8.63 2.22
C ALA A 120 -0.16 -7.27 1.74
N GLY A 121 -0.05 -6.20 2.53
CA GLY A 121 -0.47 -4.86 2.10
C GLY A 121 0.45 -4.26 1.04
N ALA A 122 1.74 -4.60 1.06
CA ALA A 122 2.69 -4.21 0.02
C ALA A 122 2.40 -4.94 -1.30
N HIS A 123 1.98 -6.20 -1.22
CA HIS A 123 1.43 -6.94 -2.36
C HIS A 123 0.21 -6.23 -2.95
N LEU A 124 -0.77 -5.85 -2.13
CA LEU A 124 -1.97 -5.14 -2.58
C LEU A 124 -1.64 -3.76 -3.17
N ALA A 125 -0.67 -3.04 -2.59
CA ALA A 125 -0.20 -1.75 -3.11
C ALA A 125 0.42 -1.90 -4.52
N LEU A 126 1.23 -2.93 -4.74
CA LEU A 126 1.82 -3.20 -6.07
C LEU A 126 0.77 -3.73 -7.07
N MET A 127 -0.21 -4.52 -6.62
CA MET A 127 -1.34 -4.91 -7.47
C MET A 127 -2.10 -3.67 -7.93
N LEU A 128 -2.46 -2.79 -7.00
CA LEU A 128 -3.19 -1.55 -7.31
C LEU A 128 -2.44 -0.70 -8.33
N ALA A 129 -1.12 -0.54 -8.17
CA ALA A 129 -0.29 0.26 -9.06
C ALA A 129 -0.09 -0.33 -10.47
N GLY A 130 -0.27 -1.65 -10.65
CA GLY A 130 -0.08 -2.33 -11.93
C GLY A 130 -1.37 -2.60 -12.70
N LEU A 131 -2.51 -2.66 -12.02
CA LEU A 131 -3.81 -2.83 -12.65
C LEU A 131 -4.24 -1.55 -13.36
N ALA A 132 -4.86 -1.68 -14.52
CA ALA A 132 -5.44 -0.52 -15.20
C ALA A 132 -6.68 0.00 -14.45
N ASP A 133 -6.97 1.30 -14.60
CA ASP A 133 -8.22 1.87 -14.13
C ASP A 133 -9.42 1.15 -14.76
N GLY A 134 -10.37 0.71 -13.95
CA GLY A 134 -11.50 -0.14 -14.36
C GLY A 134 -11.28 -1.65 -14.16
N GLU A 135 -10.06 -2.11 -13.87
CA GLU A 135 -9.79 -3.55 -13.61
C GLU A 135 -9.92 -3.90 -12.12
N LEU A 136 -10.67 -4.97 -11.80
CA LEU A 136 -10.84 -5.44 -10.42
C LEU A 136 -11.32 -4.32 -9.45
N GLU A 137 -12.23 -3.45 -9.89
CA GLU A 137 -12.71 -2.31 -9.09
C GLU A 137 -13.57 -2.71 -7.88
N GLY A 138 -14.29 -3.83 -7.99
CA GLY A 138 -15.37 -4.19 -7.08
C GLY A 138 -16.54 -3.18 -7.12
N ASP A 139 -17.35 -3.21 -6.07
CA ASP A 139 -18.59 -2.42 -5.94
C ASP A 139 -18.65 -1.59 -4.64
N GLY A 140 -17.52 -1.46 -3.92
CA GLY A 140 -17.44 -0.82 -2.60
C GLY A 140 -17.64 0.71 -2.56
N GLY A 141 -18.14 1.32 -3.64
CA GLY A 141 -18.48 2.74 -3.72
C GLY A 141 -17.52 3.59 -4.54
N HIS A 142 -17.93 4.85 -4.75
CA HIS A 142 -17.17 5.90 -5.46
C HIS A 142 -16.67 5.51 -6.86
N ALA A 143 -17.48 4.76 -7.62
CA ALA A 143 -17.09 4.15 -8.90
C ALA A 143 -16.62 5.14 -9.99
N ASP A 144 -17.00 6.42 -9.89
CA ASP A 144 -16.58 7.46 -10.85
C ASP A 144 -15.15 8.00 -10.57
N ALA A 145 -14.56 7.66 -9.42
CA ALA A 145 -13.21 8.10 -9.06
C ALA A 145 -12.16 7.14 -9.60
N SER A 146 -11.11 7.67 -10.22
CA SER A 146 -9.99 6.90 -10.75
C SER A 146 -9.18 6.19 -9.65
N THR A 147 -8.62 5.05 -9.99
CA THR A 147 -7.72 4.26 -9.14
C THR A 147 -6.24 4.38 -9.47
N ASP A 148 -5.87 5.32 -10.33
CA ASP A 148 -4.46 5.65 -10.57
C ASP A 148 -3.78 6.18 -9.30
N VAL A 149 -2.46 5.96 -9.18
CA VAL A 149 -1.64 6.49 -8.08
C VAL A 149 -0.40 7.21 -8.61
N ALA A 150 0.03 8.25 -7.88
CA ALA A 150 1.20 9.04 -8.24
C ALA A 150 2.53 8.30 -7.96
N ALA A 151 2.52 7.39 -6.98
CA ALA A 151 3.65 6.55 -6.62
C ALA A 151 3.20 5.36 -5.76
N VAL A 152 4.08 4.36 -5.61
CA VAL A 152 3.89 3.22 -4.71
C VAL A 152 5.10 2.97 -3.83
N VAL A 153 4.85 2.63 -2.57
CA VAL A 153 5.85 2.14 -1.60
C VAL A 153 5.47 0.73 -1.18
N ALA A 154 6.39 -0.22 -1.34
CA ALA A 154 6.17 -1.61 -0.98
C ALA A 154 7.28 -2.11 -0.05
N ILE A 155 6.89 -2.41 1.19
CA ILE A 155 7.79 -2.89 2.25
C ILE A 155 7.66 -4.42 2.34
N TYR A 156 8.75 -5.13 2.05
CA TYR A 156 8.89 -6.59 1.96
C TYR A 156 7.72 -7.31 1.24
N PRO A 157 7.38 -6.91 0.00
CA PRO A 157 6.23 -7.44 -0.72
C PRO A 157 6.41 -8.88 -1.21
N PRO A 158 5.39 -9.74 -1.06
CA PRO A 158 5.18 -10.86 -1.97
C PRO A 158 4.87 -10.33 -3.38
N THR A 159 5.67 -10.70 -4.39
CA THR A 159 5.55 -10.16 -5.76
C THR A 159 5.17 -11.23 -6.79
N GLN A 160 5.39 -12.49 -6.45
CA GLN A 160 4.97 -13.66 -7.21
C GLN A 160 4.31 -14.64 -6.24
N LEU A 161 3.00 -14.80 -6.35
CA LEU A 161 2.25 -15.70 -5.49
C LEU A 161 2.28 -17.09 -6.09
N ARG A 162 2.62 -18.09 -5.27
CA ARG A 162 2.65 -19.50 -5.64
C ARG A 162 2.07 -20.30 -4.49
N VAL A 163 1.05 -21.11 -4.76
CA VAL A 163 0.41 -21.90 -3.72
C VAL A 163 1.34 -23.05 -3.35
N GLY A 164 1.82 -23.07 -2.10
CA GLY A 164 2.58 -24.19 -1.55
C GLY A 164 1.65 -25.30 -1.04
N SER A 165 0.57 -24.90 -0.37
CA SER A 165 -0.54 -25.77 0.04
C SER A 165 -1.87 -25.00 0.08
N HIS A 166 -2.99 -25.71 0.08
CA HIS A 166 -4.32 -25.10 0.14
C HIS A 166 -4.55 -24.30 1.44
N ASP A 167 -3.85 -24.68 2.52
CA ASP A 167 -4.00 -24.09 3.85
C ASP A 167 -2.97 -22.98 4.14
N ASP A 168 -2.03 -22.73 3.23
CA ASP A 168 -1.10 -21.60 3.39
C ASP A 168 -1.80 -20.26 3.09
N ALA A 169 -1.13 -19.15 3.43
CA ALA A 169 -1.71 -17.81 3.28
C ALA A 169 -2.14 -17.49 1.84
N ILE A 170 -1.41 -18.00 0.83
CA ILE A 170 -1.70 -17.78 -0.58
C ILE A 170 -2.86 -18.69 -1.02
N GLY A 171 -2.86 -19.96 -0.61
CA GLY A 171 -3.94 -20.90 -0.85
C GLY A 171 -5.27 -20.41 -0.30
N LEU A 172 -5.27 -19.88 0.92
CA LEU A 172 -6.45 -19.29 1.55
C LEU A 172 -6.89 -18.00 0.86
N LEU A 173 -5.94 -17.13 0.46
CA LEU A 173 -6.26 -15.95 -0.35
C LEU A 173 -6.97 -16.34 -1.65
N LEU A 174 -6.47 -17.35 -2.36
CA LEU A 174 -7.01 -17.79 -3.65
C LEU A 174 -8.21 -18.74 -3.52
N GLY A 175 -8.68 -19.02 -2.30
CA GLY A 175 -9.81 -19.94 -2.07
C GLY A 175 -9.54 -21.39 -2.50
N GLY A 176 -8.28 -21.82 -2.43
CA GLY A 176 -7.84 -23.12 -2.92
C GLY A 176 -7.68 -23.21 -4.43
N ALA A 177 -7.85 -22.11 -5.19
CA ALA A 177 -7.53 -22.09 -6.60
C ALA A 177 -6.02 -22.28 -6.80
N VAL A 178 -5.66 -23.35 -7.50
CA VAL A 178 -4.27 -23.70 -7.82
C VAL A 178 -4.05 -23.64 -9.33
N GLY A 179 -2.83 -23.25 -9.71
CA GLY A 179 -2.42 -23.17 -11.11
C GLY A 179 -1.99 -21.77 -11.51
N ARG A 180 -1.13 -21.73 -12.55
CA ARG A 180 -0.45 -20.50 -12.98
C ARG A 180 -1.39 -19.35 -13.30
N GLU A 181 -2.53 -19.62 -13.91
CA GLU A 181 -3.49 -18.57 -14.27
C GLU A 181 -4.03 -17.82 -13.03
N ALA A 182 -4.53 -18.54 -12.03
CA ALA A 182 -5.05 -17.94 -10.80
C ALA A 182 -3.92 -17.29 -9.97
N GLU A 183 -2.76 -17.96 -9.88
CA GLU A 183 -1.57 -17.45 -9.18
C GLU A 183 -1.04 -16.15 -9.82
N ASP A 184 -0.96 -16.10 -11.15
CA ASP A 184 -0.42 -14.96 -11.89
C ASP A 184 -1.41 -13.79 -11.89
N ALA A 185 -2.73 -14.05 -11.89
CA ALA A 185 -3.78 -13.04 -11.75
C ALA A 185 -3.77 -12.33 -10.37
N ALA A 186 -3.10 -12.92 -9.38
CA ALA A 186 -2.88 -12.31 -8.07
C ALA A 186 -1.40 -11.95 -7.84
N SER A 187 -0.54 -11.99 -8.86
CA SER A 187 0.90 -11.71 -8.73
C SER A 187 1.25 -10.34 -9.33
N PRO A 188 1.77 -9.38 -8.55
CA PRO A 188 2.14 -8.06 -9.06
C PRO A 188 3.11 -8.08 -10.24
N LEU A 189 4.02 -9.07 -10.30
CA LEU A 189 4.95 -9.22 -11.43
C LEU A 189 4.25 -9.37 -12.79
N SER A 190 3.04 -9.92 -12.82
CA SER A 190 2.24 -10.10 -14.04
C SER A 190 1.72 -8.78 -14.61
N TYR A 191 1.73 -7.71 -13.81
CA TYR A 191 1.12 -6.41 -14.10
C TYR A 191 2.18 -5.30 -14.25
N VAL A 192 3.45 -5.65 -14.45
CA VAL A 192 4.49 -4.65 -14.73
C VAL A 192 4.41 -4.20 -16.18
N HIS A 193 4.33 -2.89 -16.39
CA HIS A 193 4.26 -2.26 -17.72
C HIS A 193 5.05 -0.94 -17.77
N ALA A 194 5.21 -0.36 -18.95
CA ALA A 194 6.02 0.86 -19.15
C ALA A 194 5.46 2.13 -18.48
N GLY A 195 4.19 2.11 -18.09
CA GLY A 195 3.50 3.20 -17.41
C GLY A 195 3.41 3.03 -15.89
N TYR A 196 4.09 2.03 -15.32
CA TYR A 196 4.02 1.74 -13.90
C TYR A 196 4.54 2.94 -13.09
N PRO A 197 3.83 3.38 -12.03
CA PRO A 197 4.17 4.60 -11.32
C PRO A 197 5.53 4.49 -10.61
N PRO A 198 6.17 5.63 -10.27
CA PRO A 198 7.37 5.64 -9.44
C PRO A 198 7.23 4.72 -8.23
N THR A 199 8.18 3.81 -8.03
CA THR A 199 8.10 2.75 -7.03
C THR A 199 9.30 2.77 -6.08
N MET A 200 9.05 2.65 -4.77
CA MET A 200 10.07 2.37 -3.78
C MET A 200 9.85 0.99 -3.18
N LEU A 201 10.88 0.15 -3.21
CA LEU A 201 10.91 -1.16 -2.56
C LEU A 201 11.81 -1.09 -1.33
N VAL A 202 11.36 -1.65 -0.21
CA VAL A 202 12.15 -1.73 1.04
C VAL A 202 12.13 -3.17 1.54
N HIS A 203 13.26 -3.76 1.91
CA HIS A 203 13.29 -5.16 2.35
C HIS A 203 14.47 -5.45 3.30
N GLY A 204 14.27 -6.31 4.29
CA GLY A 204 15.38 -6.93 5.03
C GLY A 204 15.96 -8.13 4.29
N ASN A 205 17.28 -8.30 4.25
CA ASN A 205 17.89 -9.46 3.57
C ASN A 205 17.91 -10.76 4.42
N ALA A 206 17.51 -10.69 5.70
CA ALA A 206 17.34 -11.86 6.57
C ALA A 206 15.86 -12.26 6.73
N ASP A 207 15.00 -11.80 5.82
CA ASP A 207 13.58 -12.15 5.77
C ASP A 207 13.38 -13.62 5.39
N THR A 208 12.79 -14.40 6.30
CA THR A 208 12.50 -15.82 6.11
C THR A 208 11.04 -16.10 5.78
N VAL A 209 10.19 -15.06 5.70
CA VAL A 209 8.76 -15.19 5.37
C VAL A 209 8.55 -14.87 3.90
N VAL A 210 9.09 -13.74 3.45
CA VAL A 210 9.12 -13.34 2.05
C VAL A 210 10.59 -13.17 1.67
N PRO A 211 11.16 -14.07 0.87
CA PRO A 211 12.56 -13.94 0.48
C PRO A 211 12.83 -12.60 -0.23
N VAL A 212 13.95 -11.95 0.07
CA VAL A 212 14.35 -10.65 -0.51
C VAL A 212 14.41 -10.68 -2.05
N GLU A 213 14.60 -11.87 -2.63
CA GLU A 213 14.53 -12.14 -4.06
C GLU A 213 13.22 -11.67 -4.69
N ALA A 214 12.11 -11.66 -3.94
CA ALA A 214 10.82 -11.13 -4.40
C ALA A 214 10.93 -9.64 -4.77
N SER A 215 11.60 -8.83 -3.94
CA SER A 215 11.86 -7.42 -4.25
C SER A 215 12.91 -7.26 -5.35
N PHE A 216 13.93 -8.13 -5.41
CA PHE A 216 14.89 -8.09 -6.52
C PHE A 216 14.24 -8.41 -7.87
N ALA A 217 13.31 -9.37 -7.92
CA ALA A 217 12.57 -9.69 -9.12
C ALA A 217 11.70 -8.51 -9.58
N MET A 218 10.95 -7.90 -8.66
CA MET A 218 10.12 -6.73 -8.96
C MET A 218 10.96 -5.53 -9.40
N TYR A 219 12.06 -5.24 -8.71
CA TYR A 219 13.00 -4.19 -9.10
C TYR A 219 13.49 -4.39 -10.54
N ARG A 220 13.96 -5.59 -10.89
CA ARG A 220 14.43 -5.90 -12.24
C ARG A 220 13.32 -5.77 -13.29
N ALA A 221 12.12 -6.23 -12.98
CA ALA A 221 10.98 -6.12 -13.89
C ALA A 221 10.63 -4.65 -14.16
N LEU A 222 10.55 -3.82 -13.11
CA LEU A 222 10.26 -2.39 -13.22
C LEU A 222 11.35 -1.63 -13.99
N VAL A 223 12.63 -1.90 -13.70
CA VAL A 223 13.75 -1.36 -14.49
C VAL A 223 13.66 -1.78 -15.95
N GLY A 224 13.36 -3.06 -16.22
CA GLY A 224 13.23 -3.58 -17.57
C GLY A 224 12.07 -2.96 -18.36
N ALA A 225 11.00 -2.56 -17.67
CA ALA A 225 9.87 -1.83 -18.25
C ALA A 225 10.12 -0.32 -18.41
N GLY A 226 11.23 0.21 -17.87
CA GLY A 226 11.56 1.63 -17.91
C GLY A 226 10.90 2.47 -16.81
N ALA A 227 10.29 1.84 -15.80
CA ALA A 227 9.68 2.53 -14.67
C ALA A 227 10.75 3.12 -13.73
N ALA A 228 10.43 4.25 -13.09
CA ALA A 228 11.30 4.83 -12.07
C ALA A 228 11.20 4.00 -10.78
N VAL A 229 12.27 3.32 -10.39
CA VAL A 229 12.26 2.46 -9.19
C VAL A 229 13.53 2.62 -8.35
N GLU A 230 13.37 2.61 -7.03
CA GLU A 230 14.46 2.49 -6.06
C GLU A 230 14.23 1.31 -5.11
N LEU A 231 15.32 0.72 -4.64
CA LEU A 231 15.31 -0.45 -3.76
C LEU A 231 16.26 -0.20 -2.59
N HIS A 232 15.74 -0.30 -1.38
CA HIS A 232 16.47 -0.16 -0.13
C HIS A 232 16.51 -1.49 0.61
N VAL A 233 17.71 -2.04 0.81
CA VAL A 233 17.90 -3.32 1.50
C VAL A 233 18.54 -3.06 2.86
N PHE A 234 17.90 -3.53 3.92
CA PHE A 234 18.39 -3.48 5.28
C PHE A 234 19.11 -4.79 5.60
N ASP A 235 20.37 -4.69 6.03
CA ASP A 235 21.21 -5.85 6.30
C ASP A 235 20.87 -6.50 7.66
N GLY A 236 20.76 -7.83 7.66
CA GLY A 236 20.58 -8.65 8.86
C GLY A 236 19.21 -8.56 9.53
N VAL A 237 18.24 -7.85 8.96
CA VAL A 237 16.93 -7.65 9.61
C VAL A 237 15.86 -8.61 9.05
N PRO A 238 14.95 -9.13 9.91
CA PRO A 238 13.95 -10.14 9.53
C PRO A 238 12.68 -9.53 8.91
N HIS A 239 11.69 -10.38 8.60
CA HIS A 239 10.33 -9.91 8.24
C HIS A 239 9.75 -9.02 9.35
N ALA A 240 9.02 -7.97 8.95
CA ALA A 240 8.42 -6.99 9.87
C ALA A 240 9.45 -6.30 10.80
N PHE A 241 10.69 -6.12 10.33
CA PHE A 241 11.74 -5.43 11.08
C PHE A 241 11.38 -3.99 11.48
N ASP A 242 10.51 -3.35 10.71
CA ASP A 242 10.05 -1.98 10.90
C ASP A 242 9.08 -1.83 12.09
N ALA A 243 8.65 -2.94 12.71
CA ALA A 243 8.02 -2.92 14.02
C ALA A 243 8.98 -2.43 15.13
N ALA A 244 10.29 -2.55 14.92
CA ALA A 244 11.29 -1.93 15.79
C ALA A 244 11.24 -0.39 15.59
N PRO A 245 11.01 0.43 16.64
CA PRO A 245 10.72 1.86 16.48
C PRO A 245 11.77 2.67 15.73
N ASP A 246 13.05 2.33 15.88
CA ASP A 246 14.18 2.97 15.23
C ASP A 246 14.25 2.64 13.74
N LEU A 247 14.01 1.37 13.37
CA LEU A 247 13.95 0.94 11.97
C LEU A 247 12.68 1.46 11.28
N GLY A 248 11.51 1.36 11.92
CA GLY A 248 10.26 1.90 11.39
C GLY A 248 10.34 3.41 11.15
N ARG A 249 11.02 4.15 12.03
CA ARG A 249 11.30 5.58 11.80
C ARG A 249 12.21 5.80 10.59
N GLN A 250 13.27 5.01 10.42
CA GLN A 250 14.14 5.13 9.26
C GLN A 250 13.38 4.83 7.95
N VAL A 251 12.53 3.82 7.95
CA VAL A 251 11.67 3.51 6.79
C VAL A 251 10.71 4.68 6.51
N ALA A 252 10.05 5.24 7.53
CA ALA A 252 9.18 6.41 7.36
C ALA A 252 9.93 7.63 6.79
N ASP A 253 11.20 7.81 7.15
CA ASP A 253 12.04 8.89 6.64
C ASP A 253 12.42 8.69 5.17
N LEU A 254 12.69 7.45 4.77
CA LEU A 254 12.89 7.08 3.36
C LEU A 254 11.62 7.31 2.54
N ILE A 255 10.45 6.90 3.06
CA ILE A 255 9.14 7.12 2.43
C ILE A 255 8.92 8.61 2.20
N ALA A 256 9.12 9.43 3.24
CA ALA A 256 8.91 10.86 3.13
C ALA A 256 9.83 11.51 2.09
N LEU A 257 11.10 11.09 2.04
CA LEU A 257 12.06 11.58 1.05
C LEU A 257 11.70 11.16 -0.38
N PHE A 258 11.27 9.91 -0.56
CA PHE A 258 10.85 9.39 -1.86
C PHE A 258 9.64 10.14 -2.40
N ILE A 259 8.57 10.25 -1.59
CA ILE A 259 7.33 10.95 -1.96
C ILE A 259 7.61 12.43 -2.22
N ASP A 260 8.48 13.07 -1.43
CA ASP A 260 8.87 14.46 -1.66
C ASP A 260 9.47 14.66 -3.05
N ARG A 261 10.40 13.80 -3.45
CA ARG A 261 11.11 13.88 -4.74
C ARG A 261 10.29 13.45 -5.95
N LYS A 262 9.34 12.52 -5.77
CA LYS A 262 8.62 11.88 -6.88
C LYS A 262 7.23 12.44 -7.10
N VAL A 263 6.59 12.99 -6.06
CA VAL A 263 5.19 13.39 -6.10
C VAL A 263 5.01 14.86 -5.71
N ARG A 264 5.53 15.27 -4.55
CA ARG A 264 5.28 16.62 -4.03
C ARG A 264 6.08 17.69 -4.78
N ASN A 265 7.36 17.44 -5.00
CA ASN A 265 8.31 18.34 -5.65
C ASN A 265 9.12 17.58 -6.72
N PRO A 266 8.48 17.10 -7.80
CA PRO A 266 9.20 16.49 -8.90
C PRO A 266 10.11 17.56 -9.54
N GLY A 267 11.40 17.23 -9.65
CA GLY A 267 12.41 18.09 -10.28
C GLY A 267 12.30 18.17 -11.79
#